data_AF-A0A6A4VST7-F1
#
_entry.id   AF-A0A6A4VST7-F1
#
_cell.length_a   1.000
_cell.length_b   1.000
_cell.length_c   1.000
_cell.angle_alpha   90.00
_cell.angle_beta   90.00
_cell.angle_gamma   90.00
#
_symmetry.space_group_name_H-M   'P 1'
#
loop_
_entity.id
_entity.type
_entity.pdbx_description
1 polymer ?
#
loop_
_entity_poly.entity_id
_entity_poly.type
_entity_poly.pdbx_seq_one_letter_code
_entity_poly.pdbx_strand_id
1 'polypeptide(L)'
;MLVTGEPLMRRSDDNAESLKKRLDYYHKQTKPLCDYYSGRVDDGVIRSRPHYNGMLNAFGTIFSTEGVRGLYRGVTPNVWGAGSAWGLYFLFYGSIKSYMQDGDSQKDLGAARHMLAASEAGVLTLVVTNPIWVVKTRLCLQYTSDVSNLPESKKYGGMIDAFRKTYQYEGVRGLYKGFIPGVWGVSHGALQFMVYEQMKTAYNVRRGQAIDAKLSTFEYLQFAALSKLLAAFVTYPYQVVRARLQDHHVEYAGSMDVIRRILRYEGVRGLYKGLTPYLCHVTPNICCVFLVYELLANRAIS
;
A
#
# COMPACT_ATOMS: atom_id res chain seq x y z
N MET A 1 29.45 -41.58 11.30
CA MET A 1 28.14 -41.58 10.63
C MET A 1 27.62 -40.17 10.58
N LEU A 2 27.23 -39.68 9.40
CA LEU A 2 26.46 -38.43 9.33
C LEU A 2 24.98 -38.72 9.65
N VAL A 3 24.25 -37.67 10.00
CA VAL A 3 22.83 -37.67 10.37
C VAL A 3 21.90 -38.34 9.33
N THR A 4 22.39 -38.55 8.10
CA THR A 4 21.64 -39.11 6.96
C THR A 4 21.80 -40.63 6.75
N GLY A 5 22.67 -41.32 7.52
CA GLY A 5 22.81 -42.78 7.45
C GLY A 5 23.51 -43.35 6.21
N GLU A 6 23.95 -42.52 5.26
CA GLU A 6 24.66 -43.00 4.07
C GLU A 6 26.14 -43.32 4.33
N PRO A 7 26.72 -44.32 3.63
CA PRO A 7 28.15 -44.63 3.71
C PRO A 7 28.98 -43.45 3.20
N LEU A 8 30.05 -43.10 3.92
CA LEU A 8 31.00 -42.09 3.47
C LEU A 8 31.69 -42.57 2.19
N MET A 9 31.34 -41.97 1.05
CA MET A 9 32.07 -42.11 -0.21
C MET A 9 33.47 -41.54 -0.04
N ARG A 10 34.43 -42.39 0.34
CA ARG A 10 35.83 -42.04 0.52
C ARG A 10 36.60 -42.45 -0.72
N ARG A 11 37.26 -41.51 -1.39
CA ARG A 11 38.15 -41.83 -2.50
C ARG A 11 39.44 -42.42 -1.95
N SER A 12 40.08 -43.29 -2.73
CA SER A 12 41.33 -43.95 -2.36
C SER A 12 42.50 -42.98 -2.13
N ASP A 13 42.37 -41.72 -2.54
CA ASP A 13 43.38 -40.67 -2.43
C ASP A 13 43.06 -39.60 -1.35
N ASP A 14 42.05 -39.82 -0.51
CA ASP A 14 41.66 -38.87 0.55
C ASP A 14 42.67 -38.86 1.73
N ASN A 15 43.71 -38.03 1.59
CA ASN A 15 44.61 -37.64 2.68
C ASN A 15 44.26 -36.23 3.23
N ALA A 16 44.75 -35.87 4.42
CA ALA A 16 44.39 -34.62 5.08
C ALA A 16 44.68 -33.37 4.23
N GLU A 17 45.75 -33.42 3.44
CA GLU A 17 46.18 -32.31 2.59
C GLU A 17 45.32 -32.15 1.32
N SER A 18 44.95 -33.26 0.69
CA SER A 18 44.06 -33.28 -0.50
C SER A 18 42.63 -32.86 -0.14
N LEU A 19 42.13 -33.23 1.04
CA LEU A 19 40.83 -32.77 1.53
C LEU A 19 40.80 -31.26 1.69
N LYS A 20 41.87 -30.65 2.23
CA LYS A 20 41.97 -29.19 2.36
C LYS A 20 41.96 -28.50 0.99
N LYS A 21 42.77 -29.00 0.03
CA LYS A 21 42.80 -28.48 -1.36
C LYS A 21 41.45 -28.62 -2.07
N ARG A 22 40.75 -29.75 -1.88
CA ARG A 22 39.40 -29.99 -2.45
C ARG A 22 38.35 -29.10 -1.81
N LEU A 23 38.40 -28.90 -0.50
CA LEU A 23 37.48 -28.02 0.21
C LEU A 23 37.69 -26.56 -0.21
N ASP A 24 38.94 -26.13 -0.39
CA ASP A 24 39.27 -24.79 -0.90
C ASP A 24 38.83 -24.63 -2.35
N TYR A 25 39.03 -25.63 -3.21
CA TYR A 25 38.54 -25.62 -4.59
C TYR A 25 37.00 -25.58 -4.64
N TYR A 26 36.34 -26.41 -3.83
CA TYR A 26 34.88 -26.39 -3.68
C TYR A 26 34.42 -25.02 -3.20
N HIS A 27 35.00 -24.44 -2.16
CA HIS A 27 34.64 -23.09 -1.73
C HIS A 27 34.94 -22.05 -2.81
N LYS A 28 36.04 -22.16 -3.55
CA LYS A 28 36.38 -21.21 -4.63
C LYS A 28 35.39 -21.27 -5.80
N GLN A 29 34.80 -22.43 -6.09
CA GLN A 29 33.78 -22.57 -7.13
C GLN A 29 32.37 -22.30 -6.63
N THR A 30 32.06 -22.77 -5.42
CA THR A 30 30.71 -22.76 -4.88
C THR A 30 30.42 -21.46 -4.16
N LYS A 31 31.40 -20.77 -3.55
CA LYS A 31 31.15 -19.50 -2.84
C LYS A 31 30.74 -18.36 -3.79
N PRO A 32 31.34 -18.17 -4.98
CA PRO A 32 30.81 -17.22 -5.97
C PRO A 32 29.43 -17.61 -6.49
N LEU A 33 29.14 -18.91 -6.66
CA LEU A 33 27.82 -19.39 -7.06
C LEU A 33 26.80 -19.16 -5.95
N CYS A 34 27.15 -19.52 -4.72
CA CYS A 34 26.35 -19.32 -3.54
C CYS A 34 26.22 -17.84 -3.21
N ASP A 35 27.17 -16.96 -3.49
CA ASP A 35 27.05 -15.51 -3.31
C ASP A 35 26.18 -14.90 -4.44
N TYR A 36 26.31 -15.43 -5.66
CA TYR A 36 25.41 -15.18 -6.77
C TYR A 36 23.98 -15.66 -6.43
N TYR A 37 23.79 -16.73 -5.65
CA TYR A 37 22.46 -17.25 -5.25
C TYR A 37 21.99 -16.81 -3.84
N SER A 38 22.86 -16.37 -2.93
CA SER A 38 22.54 -16.00 -1.54
C SER A 38 22.07 -14.56 -1.45
N GLY A 39 22.53 -13.70 -2.36
CA GLY A 39 21.86 -12.44 -2.68
C GLY A 39 20.57 -12.61 -3.49
N ARG A 40 20.22 -13.85 -3.88
CA ARG A 40 19.06 -14.24 -4.70
C ARG A 40 18.20 -15.33 -4.04
N VAL A 41 18.01 -15.25 -2.71
CA VAL A 41 16.96 -16.05 -2.06
C VAL A 41 15.64 -15.74 -2.76
N ASP A 42 15.04 -16.84 -3.19
CA ASP A 42 14.25 -16.99 -4.38
C ASP A 42 12.77 -16.76 -4.05
N ASP A 43 12.23 -15.62 -4.48
CA ASP A 43 10.79 -15.33 -4.40
C ASP A 43 9.98 -16.13 -5.43
N GLY A 44 10.56 -17.06 -6.19
CA GLY A 44 9.82 -17.96 -7.11
C GLY A 44 8.95 -17.26 -8.16
N VAL A 45 9.00 -15.92 -8.25
CA VAL A 45 8.19 -15.11 -9.14
C VAL A 45 9.00 -13.90 -9.61
N ILE A 46 9.62 -14.11 -10.77
CA ILE A 46 10.03 -13.11 -11.77
C ILE A 46 11.06 -12.06 -11.30
N ARG A 47 12.25 -12.14 -11.92
CA ARG A 47 13.40 -11.21 -11.88
C ARG A 47 13.11 -9.77 -12.36
N SER A 48 11.86 -9.34 -12.53
CA SER A 48 11.48 -8.10 -13.22
C SER A 48 11.30 -6.89 -12.30
N ARG A 49 11.63 -6.99 -11.01
CA ARG A 49 11.51 -5.85 -10.08
C ARG A 49 12.87 -5.19 -9.88
N PRO A 50 13.06 -3.93 -10.30
CA PRO A 50 14.28 -3.19 -9.96
C PRO A 50 14.42 -3.12 -8.43
N HIS A 51 15.56 -3.58 -7.93
CA HIS A 51 15.88 -3.48 -6.51
C HIS A 51 16.33 -2.06 -6.20
N TYR A 52 15.47 -1.29 -5.54
CA TYR A 52 15.81 0.03 -5.06
C TYR A 52 16.36 -0.05 -3.64
N ASN A 53 17.59 0.44 -3.44
CA ASN A 53 18.22 0.50 -2.12
C ASN A 53 17.65 1.62 -1.21
N GLY A 54 16.79 2.49 -1.75
CA GLY A 54 16.14 3.58 -1.03
C GLY A 54 15.32 4.49 -1.94
N MET A 55 14.61 5.44 -1.33
CA MET A 55 13.71 6.37 -2.04
C MET A 55 14.47 7.28 -3.02
N LEU A 56 15.63 7.82 -2.61
CA LEU A 56 16.45 8.70 -3.47
C LEU A 56 17.05 7.93 -4.66
N ASN A 57 17.48 6.69 -4.43
CA ASN A 57 17.96 5.81 -5.49
C ASN A 57 16.83 5.46 -6.47
N ALA A 58 15.62 5.17 -5.96
CA ALA A 58 14.45 4.94 -6.80
C ALA A 58 14.11 6.16 -7.66
N PHE A 59 14.08 7.36 -7.06
CA PHE A 59 13.83 8.59 -7.79
C PHE A 59 14.88 8.86 -8.88
N GLY A 60 16.16 8.76 -8.53
CA GLY A 60 17.26 8.96 -9.49
C GLY A 60 17.23 7.93 -10.63
N THR A 61 16.96 6.66 -10.31
CA THR A 61 16.85 5.59 -11.32
C THR A 61 15.67 5.84 -12.25
N ILE A 62 14.49 6.18 -11.72
CA ILE A 62 13.29 6.45 -12.55
C ILE A 62 13.53 7.68 -13.43
N PHE A 63 14.09 8.75 -12.86
CA PHE A 63 14.39 9.97 -13.61
C PHE A 63 15.39 9.71 -14.75
N SER A 64 16.44 8.92 -14.49
CA SER A 64 17.45 8.59 -15.50
C SER A 64 16.97 7.59 -16.56
N THR A 65 16.02 6.70 -16.24
CA THR A 65 15.56 5.63 -17.15
C THR A 65 14.31 6.00 -17.94
N GLU A 66 13.36 6.69 -17.31
CA GLU A 66 12.04 7.02 -17.89
C GLU A 66 11.85 8.52 -18.14
N GLY A 67 12.77 9.35 -17.64
CA GLY A 67 12.68 10.81 -17.73
C GLY A 67 11.52 11.39 -16.93
N VAL A 68 11.21 12.66 -17.20
CA VAL A 68 10.09 13.38 -16.55
C VAL A 68 8.76 12.69 -16.82
N ARG A 69 8.55 12.12 -18.02
CA ARG A 69 7.29 11.46 -18.38
C ARG A 69 7.00 10.22 -17.54
N GLY A 70 8.03 9.50 -17.08
CA GLY A 70 7.88 8.37 -16.16
C GLY A 70 7.31 8.78 -14.79
N LEU A 71 7.75 9.91 -14.25
CA LEU A 71 7.27 10.42 -12.96
C LEU A 71 5.77 10.77 -12.96
N TYR A 72 5.22 11.18 -14.11
CA TYR A 72 3.80 11.51 -14.27
C TYR A 72 2.96 10.30 -14.77
N ARG A 73 3.57 9.10 -14.88
CA ARG A 73 2.85 7.90 -15.29
C ARG A 73 1.81 7.53 -14.23
N GLY A 74 0.53 7.54 -14.63
CA GLY A 74 -0.60 7.27 -13.74
C GLY A 74 -1.30 8.53 -13.19
N VAL A 75 -0.87 9.73 -13.57
CA VAL A 75 -1.57 10.96 -13.18
C VAL A 75 -2.98 11.03 -13.76
N THR A 76 -3.18 10.69 -15.03
CA THR A 76 -4.50 10.65 -15.66
C THR A 76 -5.50 9.75 -14.91
N PRO A 77 -5.23 8.46 -14.66
CA PRO A 77 -6.15 7.63 -13.89
C PRO A 77 -6.27 8.09 -12.43
N ASN A 78 -5.26 8.77 -11.86
CA ASN A 78 -5.37 9.35 -10.53
C ASN A 78 -6.36 10.52 -10.46
N VAL A 79 -6.32 11.45 -11.43
CA VAL A 79 -7.24 12.60 -11.47
C VAL A 79 -8.68 12.12 -11.68
N TRP A 80 -8.91 11.25 -12.66
CA TRP A 80 -10.22 10.68 -12.92
C TRP A 80 -10.72 9.84 -11.74
N GLY A 81 -9.86 9.00 -11.17
CA GLY A 81 -10.19 8.16 -10.01
C GLY A 81 -10.53 8.98 -8.78
N ALA A 82 -9.74 10.02 -8.46
CA ALA A 82 -10.00 10.88 -7.31
C ALA A 82 -11.29 11.71 -7.49
N GLY A 83 -11.47 12.35 -8.66
CA GLY A 83 -12.65 13.15 -8.93
C GLY A 83 -13.94 12.33 -8.89
N SER A 84 -13.94 11.17 -9.56
CA SER A 84 -15.10 10.26 -9.55
C SER A 84 -15.36 9.68 -8.16
N ALA A 85 -14.33 9.31 -7.40
CA ALA A 85 -14.49 8.79 -6.05
C ALA A 85 -15.14 9.80 -5.11
N TRP A 86 -14.68 11.06 -5.09
CA TRP A 86 -15.29 12.09 -4.23
C TRP A 86 -16.71 12.43 -4.66
N GLY A 87 -16.97 12.55 -5.98
CA GLY A 87 -18.31 12.81 -6.49
C GLY A 87 -19.31 11.71 -6.12
N LEU A 88 -18.93 10.45 -6.34
CA LEU A 88 -19.75 9.29 -5.99
C LEU A 88 -19.92 9.15 -4.48
N TYR A 89 -18.86 9.41 -3.70
CA TYR A 89 -18.93 9.36 -2.25
C TYR A 89 -19.96 10.35 -1.71
N PHE A 90 -19.94 11.62 -2.14
CA PHE A 90 -20.93 12.59 -1.69
C PHE A 90 -22.34 12.28 -2.17
N LEU A 91 -22.48 11.74 -3.40
CA LEU A 91 -23.77 11.29 -3.92
C LEU A 91 -24.36 10.16 -3.08
N PHE A 92 -23.58 9.09 -2.82
CA PHE A 92 -24.03 7.96 -2.02
C PHE A 92 -24.25 8.35 -0.56
N TYR A 93 -23.34 9.11 0.04
CA TYR A 93 -23.47 9.58 1.40
C TYR A 93 -24.71 10.45 1.58
N GLY A 94 -24.96 11.39 0.67
CA GLY A 94 -26.16 12.23 0.68
C GLY A 94 -27.45 11.40 0.54
N SER A 95 -27.46 10.43 -0.37
CA SER A 95 -28.61 9.55 -0.60
C SER A 95 -28.91 8.68 0.62
N ILE A 96 -27.89 8.03 1.20
CA ILE A 96 -28.03 7.19 2.40
C ILE A 96 -28.45 8.05 3.60
N LYS A 97 -27.84 9.23 3.77
CA LYS A 97 -28.21 10.15 4.85
C LYS A 97 -29.67 10.60 4.72
N SER A 98 -30.11 11.00 3.52
CA SER A 98 -31.49 11.43 3.27
C SER A 98 -32.50 10.30 3.53
N TYR A 99 -32.15 9.07 3.15
CA TYR A 99 -32.93 7.88 3.47
C TYR A 99 -33.01 7.63 4.98
N MET A 100 -31.89 7.70 5.72
CA MET A 100 -31.87 7.51 7.18
C MET A 100 -32.56 8.60 7.98
N GLN A 101 -32.70 9.80 7.39
CA GLN A 101 -33.39 10.94 8.00
C GLN A 101 -34.89 10.96 7.69
N ASP A 102 -35.42 10.00 6.92
CA ASP A 102 -36.83 9.96 6.47
C ASP A 102 -37.29 11.28 5.81
N GLY A 103 -36.36 12.02 5.19
CA GLY A 103 -36.62 13.34 4.61
C GLY A 103 -36.63 14.52 5.60
N ASP A 104 -36.43 14.29 6.90
CA ASP A 104 -36.38 15.36 7.91
C ASP A 104 -34.93 15.78 8.21
N SER A 105 -34.55 16.96 7.72
CA SER A 105 -33.19 17.50 7.84
C SER A 105 -32.79 17.87 9.28
N GLN A 106 -33.75 17.96 10.21
CA GLN A 106 -33.51 18.33 11.62
C GLN A 106 -33.26 17.11 12.53
N LYS A 107 -33.43 15.89 12.02
CA LYS A 107 -33.18 14.67 12.78
C LYS A 107 -31.67 14.46 12.93
N ASP A 108 -31.15 14.74 14.11
CA ASP A 108 -29.74 14.51 14.41
C ASP A 108 -29.47 13.00 14.44
N LEU A 109 -28.57 12.56 13.55
CA LEU A 109 -28.15 11.18 13.47
C LEU A 109 -26.93 11.06 14.39
N GLY A 110 -27.06 10.31 15.49
CA GLY A 110 -25.92 10.07 16.38
C GLY A 110 -24.68 9.57 15.63
N ALA A 111 -23.48 9.83 16.16
CA ALA A 111 -22.20 9.57 15.49
C ALA A 111 -22.08 8.16 14.87
N ALA A 112 -22.63 7.14 15.52
CA ALA A 112 -22.65 5.77 15.01
C ALA A 112 -23.40 5.64 13.66
N ARG A 113 -24.53 6.32 13.49
CA ARG A 113 -25.31 6.31 12.23
C ARG A 113 -24.58 7.05 11.13
N HIS A 114 -23.92 8.16 11.45
CA HIS A 114 -23.05 8.85 10.48
C HIS A 114 -21.87 7.99 10.05
N MET A 115 -21.25 7.25 10.97
CA MET A 115 -20.17 6.30 10.65
C MET A 115 -20.66 5.16 9.78
N LEU A 116 -21.85 4.61 10.03
CA LEU A 116 -22.46 3.56 9.20
C LEU A 116 -22.75 4.08 7.79
N ALA A 117 -23.42 5.24 7.67
CA ALA A 117 -23.70 5.87 6.39
C ALA A 117 -22.43 6.18 5.58
N ALA A 118 -21.39 6.69 6.25
CA ALA A 118 -20.09 6.95 5.63
C ALA A 118 -19.40 5.65 5.19
N SER A 119 -19.53 4.57 5.98
CA SER A 119 -18.94 3.27 5.65
C SER A 119 -19.63 2.64 4.43
N GLU A 120 -20.96 2.65 4.39
CA GLU A 120 -21.75 2.15 3.26
C GLU A 120 -21.47 2.95 1.99
N ALA A 121 -21.47 4.28 2.07
CA ALA A 121 -21.11 5.16 0.95
C ALA A 121 -19.69 4.88 0.44
N GLY A 122 -18.74 4.63 1.35
CA GLY A 122 -17.37 4.24 1.03
C GLY A 122 -17.29 2.92 0.28
N VAL A 123 -18.03 1.89 0.72
CA VAL A 123 -18.08 0.58 0.05
C VAL A 123 -18.72 0.70 -1.34
N LEU A 124 -19.84 1.41 -1.47
CA LEU A 124 -20.51 1.63 -2.77
C LEU A 124 -19.59 2.39 -3.75
N THR A 125 -18.90 3.42 -3.25
CA THR A 125 -17.90 4.16 -4.04
C THR A 125 -16.78 3.23 -4.49
N LEU A 126 -16.31 2.33 -3.61
CA LEU A 126 -15.28 1.35 -3.96
C LEU A 126 -15.76 0.37 -5.03
N VAL A 127 -17.01 -0.10 -4.98
CA VAL A 127 -17.58 -1.00 -6.01
C VAL A 127 -17.46 -0.39 -7.41
N VAL A 128 -17.71 0.92 -7.53
CA VAL A 128 -17.64 1.63 -8.82
C VAL A 128 -16.20 1.99 -9.19
N THR A 129 -15.38 2.41 -8.22
CA THR A 129 -14.05 2.98 -8.50
C THR A 129 -12.92 1.95 -8.50
N ASN A 130 -13.13 0.73 -7.98
CA ASN A 130 -12.06 -0.28 -7.91
C ASN A 130 -11.40 -0.57 -9.27
N PRO A 131 -12.13 -0.68 -10.40
CA PRO A 131 -11.52 -0.86 -11.71
C PRO A 131 -10.53 0.25 -12.09
N ILE A 132 -10.83 1.50 -11.73
CA ILE A 132 -9.95 2.66 -11.98
C ILE A 132 -8.68 2.53 -11.15
N TRP A 133 -8.80 2.14 -9.88
CA TRP A 133 -7.65 1.93 -9.00
C TRP A 133 -6.75 0.78 -9.47
N VAL A 134 -7.33 -0.33 -9.95
CA VAL A 134 -6.55 -1.43 -10.54
C VAL A 134 -5.77 -0.96 -11.76
N VAL A 135 -6.42 -0.25 -12.68
CA VAL A 135 -5.77 0.31 -13.88
C VAL A 135 -4.66 1.29 -13.51
N LYS A 136 -4.90 2.18 -12.53
CA LYS A 136 -3.89 3.09 -12.00
C LYS A 136 -2.67 2.31 -11.51
N THR A 137 -2.87 1.34 -10.62
CA THR A 137 -1.77 0.57 -10.03
C THR A 137 -0.98 -0.18 -11.09
N ARG A 138 -1.64 -0.80 -12.06
CA ARG A 138 -0.96 -1.52 -13.16
C ARG A 138 -0.14 -0.60 -14.06
N LEU A 139 -0.68 0.59 -14.38
CA LEU A 139 0.05 1.60 -15.15
C LEU A 139 1.27 2.12 -14.38
N CYS A 140 1.15 2.37 -13.09
CA CYS A 140 2.28 2.83 -12.26
C CYS A 140 3.35 1.74 -12.08
N LEU A 141 2.97 0.46 -12.11
CA LEU A 141 3.87 -0.68 -11.94
C LEU A 141 4.48 -1.17 -13.26
N GLN A 142 4.16 -0.58 -14.40
CA GLN A 142 4.81 -0.90 -15.66
C GLN A 142 6.18 -0.22 -15.71
N TYR A 143 7.26 -1.01 -15.70
CA TYR A 143 8.64 -0.51 -15.78
C TYR A 143 9.13 -0.51 -17.24
N THR A 144 9.70 0.60 -17.69
CA THR A 144 10.15 0.78 -19.10
C THR A 144 11.22 -0.23 -19.51
N SER A 145 12.08 -0.67 -18.57
CA SER A 145 13.10 -1.70 -18.79
C SER A 145 12.55 -3.10 -19.11
N ASP A 146 11.28 -3.38 -18.75
CA ASP A 146 10.60 -4.65 -19.03
C ASP A 146 9.60 -4.56 -20.20
N VAL A 147 9.33 -3.37 -20.74
CA VAL A 147 8.40 -3.21 -21.87
C VAL A 147 8.90 -3.95 -23.11
N SER A 148 10.20 -4.22 -23.27
CA SER A 148 10.72 -5.05 -24.37
C SER A 148 10.40 -6.54 -24.17
N ASN A 149 10.46 -7.06 -22.94
CA ASN A 149 10.36 -8.49 -22.62
C ASN A 149 8.99 -8.94 -22.09
N LEU A 150 8.09 -8.02 -21.76
CA LEU A 150 6.72 -8.35 -21.34
C LEU A 150 5.88 -8.83 -22.54
N PRO A 151 4.98 -9.80 -22.35
CA PRO A 151 3.98 -10.14 -23.36
C PRO A 151 3.08 -8.92 -23.66
N GLU A 152 2.60 -8.81 -24.88
CA GLU A 152 1.80 -7.67 -25.34
C GLU A 152 0.54 -7.42 -24.50
N SER A 153 0.01 -8.47 -23.85
CA SER A 153 -1.10 -8.40 -22.89
C SER A 153 -0.81 -7.56 -21.64
N LYS A 154 0.47 -7.37 -21.27
CA LYS A 154 0.92 -6.65 -20.07
C LYS A 154 1.55 -5.29 -20.37
N LYS A 155 1.67 -4.91 -21.66
CA LYS A 155 2.12 -3.57 -22.07
C LYS A 155 0.91 -2.66 -22.17
N TYR A 156 0.86 -1.60 -21.40
CA TYR A 156 -0.22 -0.63 -21.44
C TYR A 156 0.25 0.68 -22.11
N GLY A 157 -0.47 1.10 -23.15
CA GLY A 157 -0.25 2.38 -23.85
C GLY A 157 -0.97 3.56 -23.19
N GLY A 158 -1.89 3.29 -22.26
CA GLY A 158 -2.67 4.31 -21.55
C GLY A 158 -3.80 3.71 -20.71
N MET A 159 -4.62 4.57 -20.10
CA MET A 159 -5.72 4.15 -19.23
C MET A 159 -6.77 3.29 -19.93
N ILE A 160 -7.21 3.68 -21.12
CA ILE A 160 -8.24 2.95 -21.89
C ILE A 160 -7.69 1.60 -22.35
N ASP A 161 -6.45 1.57 -22.83
CA ASP A 161 -5.77 0.34 -23.23
C ASP A 161 -5.58 -0.62 -22.06
N ALA A 162 -5.17 -0.10 -20.89
CA ALA A 162 -5.05 -0.89 -19.67
C ALA A 162 -6.38 -1.47 -19.20
N PHE A 163 -7.46 -0.69 -19.29
CA PHE A 163 -8.79 -1.16 -18.97
C PHE A 163 -9.25 -2.27 -19.93
N ARG A 164 -9.12 -2.04 -21.25
CA ARG A 164 -9.47 -3.00 -22.30
C ARG A 164 -8.71 -4.30 -22.16
N LYS A 165 -7.38 -4.24 -22.01
CA LYS A 165 -6.53 -5.43 -21.86
C LYS A 165 -6.85 -6.19 -20.57
N THR A 166 -7.02 -5.49 -19.45
CA THR A 166 -7.39 -6.14 -18.19
C THR A 166 -8.73 -6.87 -18.32
N TYR A 167 -9.73 -6.24 -18.95
CA TYR A 167 -11.03 -6.86 -19.18
C TYR A 167 -10.95 -8.04 -20.17
N GLN A 168 -10.19 -7.91 -21.26
CA GLN A 168 -10.08 -8.95 -22.28
C GLN A 168 -9.30 -10.19 -21.81
N TYR A 169 -8.20 -10.01 -21.06
CA TYR A 169 -7.32 -11.10 -20.65
C TYR A 169 -7.64 -11.68 -19.26
N GLU A 170 -8.19 -10.88 -18.34
CA GLU A 170 -8.49 -11.32 -16.96
C GLU A 170 -9.98 -11.23 -16.60
N GLY A 171 -10.81 -10.68 -17.49
CA GLY A 171 -12.24 -10.50 -17.25
C GLY A 171 -12.56 -9.50 -16.13
N VAL A 172 -13.80 -9.56 -15.66
CA VAL A 172 -14.30 -8.74 -14.55
C VAL A 172 -13.52 -9.01 -13.26
N ARG A 173 -13.08 -10.25 -13.03
CA ARG A 173 -12.30 -10.62 -11.83
C ARG A 173 -10.97 -9.86 -11.76
N GLY A 174 -10.33 -9.60 -12.89
CA GLY A 174 -9.11 -8.77 -12.95
C GLY A 174 -9.33 -7.33 -12.46
N LEU A 175 -10.45 -6.70 -12.84
CA LEU A 175 -10.82 -5.33 -12.45
C LEU A 175 -11.21 -5.20 -10.97
N TYR A 176 -11.59 -6.30 -10.33
CA TYR A 176 -11.94 -6.35 -8.90
C TYR A 176 -10.83 -6.94 -8.01
N LYS A 177 -9.62 -7.12 -8.54
CA LYS A 177 -8.46 -7.51 -7.73
C LYS A 177 -8.19 -6.48 -6.63
N GLY A 178 -7.97 -6.97 -5.41
CA GLY A 178 -7.76 -6.13 -4.24
C GLY A 178 -9.03 -5.48 -3.66
N PHE A 179 -10.23 -5.86 -4.11
CA PHE A 179 -11.49 -5.33 -3.56
C PHE A 179 -11.66 -5.65 -2.06
N ILE A 180 -11.45 -6.91 -1.64
CA ILE A 180 -11.60 -7.32 -0.22
C ILE A 180 -10.66 -6.52 0.70
N PRO A 181 -9.34 -6.43 0.43
CA PRO A 181 -8.46 -5.52 1.19
C PRO A 181 -8.88 -4.04 1.08
N GLY A 182 -9.47 -3.63 -0.04
CA GLY A 182 -10.00 -2.28 -0.24
C GLY A 182 -11.17 -1.96 0.69
N VAL A 183 -12.08 -2.91 0.92
CA VAL A 183 -13.19 -2.76 1.88
C VAL A 183 -12.65 -2.59 3.30
N TRP A 184 -11.59 -3.31 3.66
CA TRP A 184 -10.90 -3.10 4.93
C TRP A 184 -10.35 -1.67 5.07
N GLY A 185 -10.03 -1.02 3.94
CA GLY A 185 -9.64 0.39 3.93
C GLY A 185 -10.70 1.36 4.46
N VAL A 186 -11.99 1.01 4.41
CA VAL A 186 -13.06 1.81 5.01
C VAL A 186 -12.90 1.92 6.53
N SER A 187 -12.34 0.89 7.17
CA SER A 187 -12.03 0.91 8.61
C SER A 187 -10.97 1.94 9.00
N HIS A 188 -10.15 2.41 8.05
CA HIS A 188 -9.10 3.39 8.33
C HIS A 188 -9.66 4.68 8.94
N GLY A 189 -10.75 5.21 8.39
CA GLY A 189 -11.40 6.42 8.90
C GLY A 189 -12.00 6.19 10.29
N ALA A 190 -12.62 5.03 10.51
CA ALA A 190 -13.17 4.66 11.81
C ALA A 190 -12.09 4.54 12.89
N LEU A 191 -10.95 3.91 12.56
CA LEU A 191 -9.80 3.82 13.46
C LEU A 191 -9.20 5.20 13.75
N GLN A 192 -9.06 6.06 12.74
CA GLN A 192 -8.60 7.44 12.93
C GLN A 192 -9.52 8.19 13.90
N PHE A 193 -10.84 8.14 13.69
CA PHE A 193 -11.82 8.79 14.55
C PHE A 193 -11.78 8.24 15.98
N MET A 194 -11.73 6.91 16.14
CA MET A 194 -11.63 6.26 17.45
C MET A 194 -10.38 6.70 18.20
N VAL A 195 -9.21 6.68 17.55
CA VAL A 195 -7.95 7.10 18.17
C VAL A 195 -7.99 8.58 18.53
N TYR A 196 -8.56 9.42 17.66
CA TYR A 196 -8.75 10.85 17.91
C TYR A 196 -9.61 11.11 19.15
N GLU A 197 -10.78 10.48 19.26
CA GLU A 197 -11.68 10.64 20.41
C GLU A 197 -11.02 10.16 21.70
N GLN A 198 -10.35 9.00 21.68
CA GLN A 198 -9.63 8.48 22.85
C GLN A 198 -8.53 9.43 23.32
N MET A 199 -7.77 10.02 22.40
CA MET A 199 -6.75 11.02 22.71
C MET A 199 -7.34 12.29 23.31
N LYS A 200 -8.44 12.80 22.73
CA LYS A 200 -9.18 13.97 23.22
C LYS A 200 -9.73 13.72 24.63
N THR A 201 -10.42 12.60 24.85
CA THR A 201 -10.99 12.24 26.15
C THR A 201 -9.89 12.14 27.22
N ALA A 202 -8.80 11.42 26.92
CA ALA A 202 -7.68 11.28 27.86
C ALA A 202 -7.05 12.64 28.22
N TYR A 203 -6.97 13.56 27.27
CA TYR A 203 -6.46 14.92 27.50
C TYR A 203 -7.39 15.76 28.36
N ASN A 204 -8.69 15.79 28.06
CA ASN A 204 -9.69 16.57 28.80
C ASN A 204 -9.83 16.09 30.25
N VAL A 205 -9.79 14.76 30.48
CA VAL A 205 -9.80 14.18 31.83
C VAL A 205 -8.57 14.61 32.64
N ARG A 206 -7.38 14.65 32.03
CA ARG A 206 -6.15 15.13 32.72
C ARG A 206 -6.22 16.61 33.09
N ARG A 207 -6.99 17.41 32.36
CA ARG A 207 -7.24 18.83 32.66
C ARG A 207 -8.41 19.05 33.63
N GLY A 208 -9.10 17.99 34.05
CA GLY A 208 -10.31 18.08 34.88
C GLY A 208 -11.48 18.76 34.15
N GLN A 209 -11.48 18.78 32.82
CA GLN A 209 -12.53 19.37 32.00
C GLN A 209 -13.57 18.33 31.57
N ALA A 210 -14.75 18.79 31.17
CA ALA A 210 -15.77 17.93 30.58
C ALA A 210 -15.23 17.19 29.34
N ILE A 211 -15.69 15.97 29.10
CA ILE A 211 -15.23 15.10 28.00
C ILE A 211 -15.39 15.81 26.64
N ASP A 212 -16.45 16.58 26.48
CA ASP A 212 -16.78 17.33 25.26
C ASP A 212 -16.24 18.76 25.22
N ALA A 213 -15.33 19.13 26.13
CA ALA A 213 -14.70 20.43 26.09
C ALA A 213 -14.02 20.65 24.73
N LYS A 214 -14.30 21.82 24.13
CA LYS A 214 -13.69 22.23 22.87
C LYS A 214 -12.19 22.38 23.07
N LEU A 215 -11.42 21.59 22.33
CA LEU A 215 -9.97 21.69 22.27
C LEU A 215 -9.59 23.02 21.61
N SER A 216 -8.45 23.58 22.02
CA SER A 216 -7.80 24.63 21.24
C SER A 216 -7.49 24.08 19.85
N THR A 217 -7.56 24.92 18.82
CA THR A 217 -7.39 24.44 17.45
C THR A 217 -6.01 23.82 17.20
N PHE A 218 -4.99 24.28 17.92
CA PHE A 218 -3.66 23.67 17.87
C PHE A 218 -3.67 22.24 18.45
N GLU A 219 -4.33 22.02 19.59
CA GLU A 219 -4.50 20.70 20.20
C GLU A 219 -5.32 19.77 19.31
N TYR A 220 -6.40 20.30 18.71
CA TYR A 220 -7.22 19.58 17.73
C TYR A 220 -6.38 19.04 16.58
N LEU A 221 -5.58 19.91 15.95
CA LEU A 221 -4.78 19.52 14.79
C LEU A 221 -3.67 18.53 15.16
N GLN A 222 -3.04 18.70 16.34
CA GLN A 222 -2.04 17.74 16.83
C GLN A 222 -2.63 16.34 17.03
N PHE A 223 -3.80 16.24 17.67
CA PHE A 223 -4.48 14.96 17.85
C PHE A 223 -5.00 14.38 16.54
N ALA A 224 -5.47 15.22 15.61
CA ALA A 224 -5.86 14.79 14.27
C ALA A 224 -4.66 14.22 13.47
N ALA A 225 -3.48 14.85 13.58
CA ALA A 225 -2.27 14.38 12.92
C ALA A 225 -1.76 13.05 13.52
N LEU A 226 -1.67 12.96 14.85
CA LEU A 226 -1.17 11.77 15.53
C LEU A 226 -2.12 10.58 15.34
N SER A 227 -3.43 10.80 15.44
CA SER A 227 -4.44 9.76 15.16
C SER A 227 -4.35 9.25 13.72
N LYS A 228 -4.14 10.13 12.74
CA LYS A 228 -3.93 9.75 11.33
C LYS A 228 -2.67 8.91 11.14
N LEU A 229 -1.56 9.26 11.78
CA LEU A 229 -0.31 8.49 11.71
C LEU A 229 -0.45 7.11 12.35
N LEU A 230 -1.08 7.02 13.52
CA LEU A 230 -1.33 5.75 14.21
C LEU A 230 -2.29 4.86 13.42
N ALA A 231 -3.40 5.42 12.93
CA ALA A 231 -4.33 4.69 12.07
C ALA A 231 -3.64 4.21 10.80
N ALA A 232 -2.81 5.04 10.17
CA ALA A 232 -2.05 4.64 9.00
C ALA A 232 -1.06 3.52 9.29
N PHE A 233 -0.34 3.57 10.43
CA PHE A 233 0.59 2.52 10.83
C PHE A 233 -0.11 1.18 11.07
N VAL A 234 -1.22 1.17 11.82
CA VAL A 234 -2.00 -0.05 12.11
C VAL A 234 -2.58 -0.65 10.84
N THR A 235 -3.02 0.21 9.92
CA THR A 235 -3.70 -0.23 8.71
C THR A 235 -2.75 -0.41 7.51
N TYR A 236 -1.48 -0.06 7.63
CA TYR A 236 -0.50 -0.20 6.54
C TYR A 236 -0.42 -1.62 5.92
N PRO A 237 -0.49 -2.73 6.70
CA PRO A 237 -0.44 -4.08 6.14
C PRO A 237 -1.51 -4.35 5.07
N TYR A 238 -2.73 -3.84 5.22
CA TYR A 238 -3.78 -4.05 4.22
C TYR A 238 -3.42 -3.32 2.90
N GLN A 239 -2.78 -2.15 2.98
CA GLN A 239 -2.38 -1.37 1.80
C GLN A 239 -1.35 -2.14 0.98
N VAL A 240 -0.36 -2.77 1.65
CA VAL A 240 0.64 -3.62 0.98
C VAL A 240 -0.02 -4.82 0.31
N VAL A 241 -0.93 -5.50 1.02
CA VAL A 241 -1.67 -6.65 0.45
C VAL A 241 -2.51 -6.23 -0.75
N ARG A 242 -3.19 -5.09 -0.68
CA ARG A 242 -3.97 -4.53 -1.78
C ARG A 242 -3.09 -4.22 -2.99
N ALA A 243 -1.98 -3.52 -2.79
CA ALA A 243 -1.07 -3.13 -3.87
C ALA A 243 -0.48 -4.36 -4.58
N ARG A 244 -0.08 -5.40 -3.83
CA ARG A 244 0.42 -6.66 -4.42
C ARG A 244 -0.64 -7.44 -5.18
N LEU A 245 -1.88 -7.45 -4.69
CA LEU A 245 -2.99 -8.09 -5.42
C LEU A 245 -3.33 -7.38 -6.72
N GLN A 246 -3.12 -6.06 -6.79
CA GLN A 246 -3.36 -5.26 -7.98
C GLN A 246 -2.18 -5.30 -8.97
N ASP A 247 -1.03 -5.79 -8.55
CA ASP A 247 0.11 -6.05 -9.43
C ASP A 247 -0.25 -7.13 -10.46
N HIS A 248 0.20 -6.92 -11.70
CA HIS A 248 -0.03 -7.80 -12.84
C HIS A 248 1.16 -8.72 -13.13
N HIS A 249 2.30 -8.51 -12.47
CA HIS A 249 3.47 -9.38 -12.64
C HIS A 249 3.31 -10.71 -11.90
N VAL A 250 2.64 -10.71 -10.75
CA VAL A 250 2.47 -11.89 -9.90
C VAL A 250 1.00 -12.25 -9.78
N GLU A 251 0.67 -13.51 -10.09
CA GLU A 251 -0.66 -14.03 -9.82
C GLU A 251 -0.74 -14.60 -8.41
N TYR A 252 -1.70 -14.08 -7.65
CA TYR A 252 -2.02 -14.52 -6.30
C TYR A 252 -3.44 -15.08 -6.30
N ALA A 253 -3.66 -16.19 -5.59
CA ALA A 253 -4.99 -16.80 -5.47
C ALA A 253 -5.97 -15.96 -4.64
N GLY A 254 -5.44 -15.10 -3.75
CA GLY A 254 -6.24 -14.21 -2.92
C GLY A 254 -5.42 -13.49 -1.84
N SER A 255 -6.10 -12.70 -1.01
CA SER A 255 -5.45 -11.89 0.03
C SER A 255 -4.68 -12.72 1.06
N MET A 256 -5.20 -13.89 1.44
CA MET A 256 -4.50 -14.79 2.37
C MET A 256 -3.25 -15.43 1.76
N ASP A 257 -3.28 -15.71 0.46
CA ASP A 257 -2.09 -16.20 -0.26
C ASP A 257 -0.99 -15.14 -0.26
N VAL A 258 -1.36 -13.87 -0.51
CA VAL A 258 -0.41 -12.74 -0.41
C VAL A 258 0.19 -12.64 0.98
N ILE A 259 -0.62 -12.65 2.04
CA ILE A 259 -0.13 -12.54 3.43
C ILE A 259 0.79 -13.71 3.75
N ARG A 260 0.40 -14.95 3.45
CA ARG A 260 1.21 -16.14 3.71
C ARG A 260 2.54 -16.09 3.00
N ARG A 261 2.57 -15.68 1.73
CA ARG A 261 3.82 -15.54 0.97
C ARG A 261 4.70 -14.43 1.53
N ILE A 262 4.15 -13.25 1.83
CA ILE A 262 4.92 -12.17 2.47
C ILE A 262 5.57 -12.66 3.77
N LEU A 263 4.80 -13.29 4.65
CA LEU A 263 5.32 -13.76 5.94
C LEU A 263 6.36 -14.87 5.79
N ARG A 264 6.20 -15.75 4.80
CA ARG A 264 7.14 -16.85 4.55
C ARG A 264 8.46 -16.37 3.94
N TYR A 265 8.43 -15.43 3.00
CA TYR A 265 9.61 -15.03 2.22
C TYR A 265 10.25 -13.71 2.69
N GLU A 266 9.46 -12.73 3.11
CA GLU A 266 9.94 -11.41 3.54
C GLU A 266 9.81 -11.16 5.05
N GLY A 267 9.14 -12.06 5.77
CA GLY A 267 8.81 -11.92 7.18
C GLY A 267 7.84 -10.76 7.45
N VAL A 268 7.70 -10.41 8.73
CA VAL A 268 6.80 -9.33 9.20
C VAL A 268 7.19 -7.97 8.62
N ARG A 269 8.49 -7.74 8.35
CA ARG A 269 8.98 -6.50 7.74
C ARG A 269 8.44 -6.29 6.32
N GLY A 270 8.13 -7.36 5.59
CA GLY A 270 7.52 -7.28 4.26
C GLY A 270 6.14 -6.61 4.25
N LEU A 271 5.36 -6.71 5.34
CA LEU A 271 4.07 -6.05 5.48
C LEU A 271 4.17 -4.53 5.68
N TYR A 272 5.36 -4.03 6.02
CA TYR A 272 5.65 -2.59 6.21
C TYR A 272 6.57 -2.02 5.13
N LYS A 273 6.81 -2.77 4.05
CA LYS A 273 7.63 -2.31 2.93
C LYS A 273 6.97 -1.10 2.27
N GLY A 274 7.72 0.00 2.18
CA GLY A 274 7.22 1.28 1.67
C GLY A 274 6.60 2.22 2.71
N LEU A 275 6.63 1.87 4.01
CA LEU A 275 6.10 2.76 5.05
C LEU A 275 6.83 4.11 5.05
N THR A 276 8.16 4.11 4.88
CA THR A 276 8.95 5.36 4.81
C THR A 276 8.48 6.29 3.69
N PRO A 277 8.43 5.89 2.41
CA PRO A 277 7.92 6.76 1.36
C PRO A 277 6.46 7.17 1.59
N TYR A 278 5.63 6.30 2.18
CA TYR A 278 4.27 6.67 2.56
C TYR A 278 4.24 7.78 3.63
N LEU A 279 5.05 7.68 4.68
CA LEU A 279 5.17 8.72 5.71
C LEU A 279 5.73 10.03 5.13
N CYS A 280 6.76 9.94 4.26
CA CYS A 280 7.29 11.10 3.54
C CYS A 280 6.24 11.78 2.65
N HIS A 281 5.24 11.06 2.18
CA HIS A 281 4.11 11.64 1.44
C HIS A 281 3.03 12.22 2.38
N VAL A 282 2.72 11.56 3.50
CA VAL A 282 1.64 11.97 4.41
C VAL A 282 2.04 13.17 5.28
N THR A 283 3.28 13.23 5.76
CA THR A 283 3.75 14.30 6.65
C THR A 283 3.65 15.69 6.02
N PRO A 284 4.11 15.93 4.77
CA PRO A 284 3.97 17.24 4.13
C PRO A 284 2.51 17.65 3.94
N ASN A 285 1.62 16.70 3.63
CA ASN A 285 0.19 16.98 3.51
C ASN A 285 -0.39 17.46 4.85
N ILE A 286 -0.04 16.78 5.95
CA ILE A 286 -0.40 17.23 7.30
C ILE A 286 0.15 18.64 7.56
N CYS A 287 1.44 18.89 7.32
CA CYS A 287 2.07 20.21 7.52
C CYS A 287 1.40 21.31 6.69
N CYS A 288 1.02 21.04 5.44
CA CYS A 288 0.32 22.00 4.60
C CYS A 288 -1.05 22.37 5.19
N VAL A 289 -1.80 21.39 5.71
CA VAL A 289 -3.08 21.64 6.38
C VAL A 289 -2.89 22.53 7.61
N PHE A 290 -1.86 22.27 8.43
CA PHE A 290 -1.51 23.13 9.56
C PHE A 290 -1.19 24.56 9.11
N LEU A 291 -0.34 24.72 8.09
CA LEU A 291 0.09 26.02 7.58
C LEU A 291 -1.09 26.82 7.02
N VAL A 292 -1.93 26.21 6.18
CA VAL A 292 -3.11 26.86 5.60
C VAL A 292 -4.07 27.30 6.70
N TYR A 293 -4.28 26.45 7.71
CA TYR A 293 -5.10 26.81 8.85
C TYR A 293 -4.52 28.02 9.61
N GLU A 294 -3.23 28.01 9.92
CA GLU A 294 -2.57 29.12 10.65
C GLU A 294 -2.68 30.44 9.88
N LEU A 295 -2.46 30.41 8.57
CA LEU A 295 -2.62 31.59 7.71
C LEU A 295 -4.06 32.12 7.68
N LEU A 296 -5.06 31.24 7.64
CA LEU A 296 -6.47 31.62 7.65
C LEU A 296 -6.92 32.13 9.02
N ALA A 297 -6.48 31.47 10.09
CA ALA A 297 -6.78 31.89 11.46
C ALA A 297 -6.18 33.28 11.74
N ASN A 298 -4.94 33.52 11.32
CA ASN A 298 -4.28 34.82 11.49
C ASN A 298 -4.95 35.92 10.65
N ARG A 299 -5.44 35.60 9.44
CA ARG A 299 -6.20 36.56 8.61
C ARG A 299 -7.59 36.86 9.14
N ALA A 300 -8.24 35.92 9.83
CA ALA A 300 -9.57 36.15 10.42
C ALA A 300 -9.52 37.01 11.69
N ILE A 301 -8.33 37.21 12.26
CA ILE A 301 -8.08 38.01 13.47
C ILE A 301 -7.58 39.43 13.12
N SER A 302 -7.18 39.67 11.85
CA SER A 302 -6.78 40.97 11.30
C SER A 302 -7.94 41.68 10.62
#